data_AF-A0A9X1G827-F1
#
_entry.id   AF-A0A9X1G827-F1
#
_cell.length_a   1.000
_cell.length_b   1.000
_cell.length_c   1.000
_cell.angle_alpha   90.00
_cell.angle_beta   90.00
_cell.angle_gamma   90.00
#
_symmetry.space_group_name_H-M   'P 1'
#
loop_
_entity.id
_entity.type
_entity.pdbx_description
1 polymer ?
#
loop_
_entity_poly.entity_id
_entity_poly.type
_entity_poly.pdbx_seq_one_letter_code
_entity_poly.pdbx_strand_id
1 'polypeptide(L)'
;MDILTINLNKYKGVESIVKEDILNIKVDYLLINGDKDSLDFFKKDFTKKFLYLGFSPLSENEIAGLAALLSFLNGASKYNLKYYGENNWNNTLDPFAISLIEYLKSSDVNKLIFHTSSITDGFIESYNFLPNFKNTVLPLFKFNRVIYSLYTTSIGDCQFKDMDVNLIKSLNNTSIHNKLSGNLSTFSERIPEFTSLITCMEMYLHFSKKKEVKALLFYVALFLNISIFNRSRQEFAIAYLFLQRAIETALIYFYLSSGVLEINEYDRLSFRGERNSIQGVGLLIKEYFSRKNEPDLEKKIRKLNHIRNCSVLAHGLYLPSSADYDSLYQASKEFVDRLILQEECVAFYKISLSSLKPLSRELVRERVIGFFTDI
;
A
#
# COMPACT_ATOMS: atom_id res chain seq x y z
N MET A 1 -29.28 -8.41 -10.64
CA MET A 1 -29.49 -8.11 -9.22
C MET A 1 -30.56 -7.04 -9.12
N ASP A 2 -31.73 -7.37 -8.57
CA ASP A 2 -32.82 -6.43 -8.34
C ASP A 2 -32.61 -5.70 -7.01
N ILE A 3 -32.53 -4.38 -7.06
CA ILE A 3 -32.26 -3.51 -5.92
C ILE A 3 -33.41 -2.51 -5.79
N LEU A 4 -34.00 -2.40 -4.60
CA LEU A 4 -35.00 -1.39 -4.31
C LEU A 4 -34.43 -0.37 -3.31
N THR A 5 -34.52 0.92 -3.66
CA THR A 5 -34.20 2.00 -2.73
C THR A 5 -35.46 2.62 -2.16
N ILE A 6 -35.41 3.01 -0.89
CA ILE A 6 -36.50 3.67 -0.19
C ILE A 6 -35.97 4.76 0.76
N ASN A 7 -36.66 5.90 0.75
CA ASN A 7 -36.49 6.97 1.72
C ASN A 7 -37.65 6.96 2.72
N LEU A 8 -37.43 6.36 3.89
CA LEU A 8 -38.44 6.24 4.96
C LEU A 8 -38.88 7.60 5.51
N ASN A 9 -38.06 8.64 5.40
CA ASN A 9 -38.44 9.98 5.86
C ASN A 9 -39.70 10.51 5.15
N LYS A 10 -40.02 10.01 3.96
CA LYS A 10 -41.22 10.41 3.19
C LYS A 10 -42.52 9.78 3.72
N TYR A 11 -42.44 8.78 4.59
CA TYR A 11 -43.56 7.90 4.94
C TYR A 11 -43.89 7.91 6.44
N LYS A 12 -43.58 9.01 7.13
CA LYS A 12 -43.89 9.17 8.55
C LYS A 12 -45.39 9.07 8.80
N GLY A 13 -45.80 8.24 9.76
CA GLY A 13 -47.19 7.97 10.11
C GLY A 13 -47.89 6.87 9.30
N VAL A 14 -47.23 6.30 8.28
CA VAL A 14 -47.74 5.17 7.47
C VAL A 14 -46.72 4.03 7.34
N GLU A 15 -45.81 3.94 8.31
CA GLU A 15 -44.67 3.02 8.30
C GLU A 15 -45.10 1.56 8.22
N SER A 16 -46.22 1.19 8.87
CA SER A 16 -46.76 -0.16 8.86
C SER A 16 -47.19 -0.64 7.47
N ILE A 17 -47.85 0.24 6.69
CA ILE A 17 -48.31 -0.06 5.33
C ILE A 17 -47.11 -0.24 4.40
N VAL A 18 -46.18 0.71 4.46
CA VAL A 18 -44.95 0.68 3.64
C VAL A 18 -44.12 -0.56 3.98
N LYS A 19 -44.06 -0.96 5.24
CA LYS A 19 -43.38 -2.20 5.67
C LYS A 19 -44.03 -3.45 5.06
N GLU A 20 -45.35 -3.57 5.12
CA GLU A 20 -46.08 -4.70 4.52
C GLU A 20 -45.85 -4.79 3.01
N ASP A 21 -45.92 -3.66 2.31
CA ASP A 21 -45.63 -3.58 0.88
C ASP A 21 -44.22 -4.07 0.55
N ILE A 22 -43.19 -3.54 1.22
CA ILE A 22 -41.80 -3.91 0.93
C ILE A 22 -41.55 -5.37 1.26
N LEU A 23 -42.16 -5.93 2.31
CA LEU A 23 -42.06 -7.35 2.62
C LEU A 23 -42.56 -8.22 1.45
N ASN A 24 -43.60 -7.79 0.75
CA ASN A 24 -44.16 -8.49 -0.42
C ASN A 24 -43.34 -8.31 -1.72
N ILE A 25 -42.56 -7.24 -1.86
CA ILE A 25 -41.75 -6.99 -3.07
C ILE A 25 -40.54 -7.93 -3.14
N LYS A 26 -40.38 -8.70 -4.23
CA LYS A 26 -39.18 -9.54 -4.45
C LYS A 26 -38.02 -8.69 -4.97
N VAL A 27 -36.97 -8.55 -4.15
CA VAL A 27 -35.69 -7.94 -4.51
C VAL A 27 -34.53 -8.69 -3.83
N ASP A 28 -33.36 -8.62 -4.43
CA ASP A 28 -32.13 -9.20 -3.88
C ASP A 28 -31.56 -8.34 -2.75
N TYR A 29 -31.80 -7.03 -2.79
CA TYR A 29 -31.18 -6.07 -1.88
C TYR A 29 -32.03 -4.80 -1.69
N LEU A 30 -31.99 -4.23 -0.50
CA LEU A 30 -32.64 -2.96 -0.16
C LEU A 30 -31.64 -1.87 0.22
N LEU A 31 -31.86 -0.67 -0.30
CA LEU A 31 -31.13 0.54 0.10
C LEU A 31 -32.10 1.42 0.88
N ILE A 32 -31.78 1.70 2.15
CA ILE A 32 -32.73 2.36 3.05
C ILE A 32 -32.11 3.66 3.58
N ASN A 33 -32.76 4.79 3.31
CA ASN A 33 -32.49 6.07 3.98
C ASN A 33 -33.62 6.35 4.99
N GLY A 34 -33.31 6.97 6.12
CA GLY A 34 -34.30 7.30 7.13
C GLY A 34 -33.71 7.58 8.51
N ASP A 35 -34.51 8.14 9.42
CA ASP A 35 -34.16 8.15 10.83
C ASP A 35 -34.02 6.73 11.39
N LYS A 36 -33.19 6.60 12.43
CA LYS A 36 -32.81 5.30 12.99
C LYS A 36 -34.01 4.59 13.62
N ASP A 37 -34.92 5.33 14.24
CA ASP A 37 -36.12 4.76 14.87
C ASP A 37 -37.05 4.13 13.83
N SER A 38 -37.21 4.80 12.68
CA SER A 38 -37.94 4.25 11.53
C SER A 38 -37.23 3.00 10.99
N LEU A 39 -35.90 3.04 10.81
CA LEU A 39 -35.14 1.87 10.39
C LEU A 39 -35.34 0.70 11.36
N ASP A 40 -35.24 0.92 12.67
CA ASP A 40 -35.36 -0.11 13.69
C ASP A 40 -36.77 -0.71 13.75
N PHE A 41 -37.80 0.10 13.49
CA PHE A 41 -39.17 -0.39 13.30
C PHE A 41 -39.29 -1.31 12.08
N PHE A 42 -38.65 -0.95 10.96
CA PHE A 42 -38.64 -1.76 9.74
C PHE A 42 -37.81 -3.04 9.89
N LYS A 43 -36.59 -2.96 10.46
CA LYS A 43 -35.59 -4.05 10.51
C LYS A 43 -36.06 -5.28 11.28
N LYS A 44 -36.91 -5.12 12.31
CA LYS A 44 -37.34 -6.22 13.20
C LYS A 44 -37.90 -7.45 12.49
N ASP A 45 -38.55 -7.25 11.34
CA ASP A 45 -39.23 -8.32 10.59
C ASP A 45 -38.59 -8.60 9.23
N PHE A 46 -37.42 -8.03 8.96
CA PHE A 46 -36.76 -8.12 7.67
C PHE A 46 -35.82 -9.32 7.58
N THR A 47 -36.11 -10.21 6.62
CA THR A 47 -35.22 -11.31 6.22
C THR A 47 -34.39 -10.98 4.98
N LYS A 48 -34.64 -9.84 4.33
CA LYS A 48 -33.90 -9.41 3.13
C LYS A 48 -32.62 -8.69 3.51
N LYS A 49 -31.60 -8.84 2.66
CA LYS A 49 -30.37 -8.04 2.77
C LYS A 49 -30.70 -6.58 2.52
N PHE A 50 -30.22 -5.71 3.39
CA PHE A 50 -30.39 -4.28 3.22
C PHE A 50 -29.12 -3.53 3.63
N LEU A 51 -28.98 -2.30 3.17
CA LEU A 51 -27.93 -1.38 3.54
C LEU A 51 -28.57 -0.09 4.02
N TYR A 52 -28.25 0.30 5.25
CA TYR A 52 -28.66 1.58 5.79
C TYR A 52 -27.73 2.69 5.29
N LEU A 53 -28.33 3.67 4.63
CA LEU A 53 -27.65 4.78 3.98
C LEU A 53 -27.56 6.05 4.84
N GLY A 54 -28.08 5.99 6.07
CA GLY A 54 -28.13 7.14 6.98
C GLY A 54 -29.45 7.94 6.87
N PHE A 55 -29.50 9.04 7.62
CA PHE A 55 -30.67 9.93 7.67
C PHE A 55 -30.87 10.71 6.37
N SER A 56 -29.81 11.31 5.84
CA SER A 56 -29.87 12.12 4.62
C SER A 56 -29.96 11.24 3.38
N PRO A 57 -30.86 11.54 2.42
CA PRO A 57 -30.93 10.82 1.15
C PRO A 57 -29.68 11.08 0.31
N LEU A 58 -29.18 10.03 -0.33
CA LEU A 58 -28.17 10.15 -1.38
C LEU A 58 -28.80 10.71 -2.66
N SER A 59 -27.99 11.37 -3.50
CA SER A 59 -28.41 11.74 -4.85
C SER A 59 -28.65 10.51 -5.71
N GLU A 60 -29.46 10.63 -6.77
CA GLU A 60 -29.74 9.52 -7.69
C GLU A 60 -28.46 8.89 -8.26
N ASN A 61 -27.43 9.71 -8.55
CA ASN A 61 -26.16 9.24 -9.10
C ASN A 61 -25.35 8.42 -8.08
N GLU A 62 -25.37 8.81 -6.81
CA GLU A 62 -24.75 8.07 -5.72
C GLU A 62 -25.49 6.75 -5.46
N ILE A 63 -26.83 6.74 -5.51
CA ILE A 63 -27.60 5.50 -5.37
C ILE A 63 -27.31 4.55 -6.54
N ALA A 64 -27.26 5.06 -7.77
CA ALA A 64 -26.91 4.25 -8.95
C ALA A 64 -25.46 3.72 -8.86
N GLY A 65 -24.51 4.55 -8.42
CA GLY A 65 -23.13 4.15 -8.17
C GLY A 65 -23.02 3.02 -7.14
N LEU A 66 -23.73 3.17 -6.02
CA LEU A 66 -23.77 2.17 -4.95
C LEU A 66 -24.41 0.86 -5.41
N ALA A 67 -25.51 0.93 -6.17
CA ALA A 67 -26.15 -0.23 -6.76
C ALA A 67 -25.23 -0.98 -7.73
N ALA A 68 -24.48 -0.25 -8.57
CA ALA A 68 -23.46 -0.83 -9.45
C ALA A 68 -22.34 -1.52 -8.67
N LEU A 69 -21.86 -0.89 -7.59
CA LEU A 69 -20.85 -1.47 -6.71
C LEU A 69 -21.36 -2.75 -6.04
N LEU A 70 -22.55 -2.74 -5.45
CA LEU A 70 -23.16 -3.92 -4.83
C LEU A 70 -23.32 -5.07 -5.82
N SER A 71 -23.80 -4.78 -7.05
CA SER A 71 -23.88 -5.75 -8.13
C SER A 71 -22.53 -6.39 -8.42
N PHE A 72 -21.49 -5.57 -8.56
CA PHE A 72 -20.13 -6.03 -8.83
C PHE A 72 -19.56 -6.89 -7.69
N LEU A 73 -19.80 -6.49 -6.43
CA LEU A 73 -19.34 -7.23 -5.26
C LEU A 73 -20.01 -8.60 -5.15
N ASN A 74 -21.31 -8.68 -5.49
CA ASN A 74 -22.09 -9.93 -5.52
C ASN A 74 -21.88 -10.75 -6.82
N GLY A 75 -20.99 -10.34 -7.72
CA GLY A 75 -20.71 -11.06 -8.97
C GLY A 75 -21.80 -10.96 -10.04
N ALA A 76 -22.78 -10.09 -9.86
CA ALA A 76 -23.84 -9.86 -10.84
C ALA A 76 -23.34 -8.94 -11.98
N SER A 77 -23.59 -9.36 -13.23
CA SER A 77 -23.19 -8.62 -14.44
C SER A 77 -24.06 -7.39 -14.72
N LYS A 78 -25.27 -7.35 -14.16
CA LYS A 78 -26.23 -6.25 -14.28
C LYS A 78 -27.04 -6.09 -13.00
N TYR A 79 -27.47 -4.86 -12.74
CA TYR A 79 -28.43 -4.54 -11.71
C TYR A 79 -29.66 -3.83 -12.29
N ASN A 80 -30.75 -3.91 -11.56
CA ASN A 80 -32.00 -3.21 -11.84
C ASN A 80 -32.36 -2.42 -10.59
N LEU A 81 -32.24 -1.10 -10.67
CA LEU A 81 -32.51 -0.20 -9.54
C LEU A 81 -33.94 0.35 -9.67
N LYS A 82 -34.72 0.14 -8.61
CA LYS A 82 -36.08 0.66 -8.47
C LYS A 82 -36.14 1.62 -7.29
N TYR A 83 -36.96 2.65 -7.40
CA TYR A 83 -37.22 3.61 -6.34
C TYR A 83 -38.65 3.39 -5.83
N TYR A 84 -38.82 3.17 -4.52
CA TYR A 84 -40.15 2.93 -3.95
C TYR A 84 -41.02 4.19 -4.09
N GLY A 85 -42.11 4.07 -4.85
CA GLY A 85 -43.06 5.17 -5.10
C GLY A 85 -42.66 6.14 -6.22
N GLU A 86 -41.61 5.85 -6.99
CA GLU A 86 -41.11 6.75 -8.05
C GLU A 86 -40.89 6.00 -9.37
N ASN A 87 -41.11 6.69 -10.49
CA ASN A 87 -41.02 6.13 -11.86
C ASN A 87 -39.75 6.53 -12.61
N ASN A 88 -38.85 7.33 -12.01
CA ASN A 88 -37.73 7.91 -12.72
C ASN A 88 -36.45 7.05 -12.62
N TRP A 89 -35.68 7.10 -13.70
CA TRP A 89 -34.40 6.43 -13.85
C TRP A 89 -33.32 7.44 -14.21
N ASN A 90 -32.20 7.38 -13.50
CA ASN A 90 -30.99 8.08 -13.86
C ASN A 90 -29.84 7.08 -13.91
N ASN A 91 -29.09 7.11 -15.02
CA ASN A 91 -28.03 6.15 -15.35
C ASN A 91 -26.63 6.72 -15.09
N THR A 92 -26.52 7.93 -14.53
CA THR A 92 -25.22 8.56 -14.29
C THR A 92 -24.61 7.96 -13.03
N LEU A 93 -23.48 7.28 -13.16
CA LEU A 93 -22.79 6.66 -12.03
C LEU A 93 -21.88 7.68 -11.34
N ASP A 94 -21.92 7.69 -10.02
CA ASP A 94 -20.98 8.44 -9.20
C ASP A 94 -19.50 8.03 -9.49
N PRO A 95 -18.59 9.00 -9.74
CA PRO A 95 -17.19 8.74 -10.07
C PRO A 95 -16.40 7.96 -9.01
N PHE A 96 -16.79 8.08 -7.73
CA PHE A 96 -16.17 7.32 -6.66
C PHE A 96 -16.50 5.84 -6.76
N ALA A 97 -17.78 5.49 -6.98
CA ALA A 97 -18.19 4.11 -7.18
C ALA A 97 -17.48 3.47 -8.38
N ILE A 98 -17.35 4.21 -9.48
CA ILE A 98 -16.56 3.77 -10.65
C ILE A 98 -15.11 3.51 -10.23
N SER A 99 -14.48 4.45 -9.52
CA SER A 99 -13.08 4.31 -9.10
C SER A 99 -12.87 3.10 -8.19
N LEU A 100 -13.80 2.81 -7.29
CA LEU A 100 -13.74 1.65 -6.40
C LEU A 100 -13.89 0.33 -7.18
N ILE A 101 -14.82 0.26 -8.13
CA ILE A 101 -14.99 -0.91 -9.00
C ILE A 101 -13.73 -1.14 -9.85
N GLU A 102 -13.21 -0.08 -10.48
CA GLU A 102 -12.03 -0.18 -11.35
C GLU A 102 -10.77 -0.53 -10.54
N TYR A 103 -10.63 0.00 -9.32
CA TYR A 103 -9.58 -0.45 -8.39
C TYR A 103 -9.65 -1.95 -8.12
N LEU A 104 -10.84 -2.47 -7.80
CA LEU A 104 -11.02 -3.89 -7.47
C LEU A 104 -10.87 -4.83 -8.67
N LYS A 105 -11.10 -4.34 -9.89
CA LYS A 105 -10.92 -5.12 -11.14
C LYS A 105 -9.50 -5.07 -11.69
N SER A 106 -8.81 -3.95 -11.51
CA SER A 106 -7.58 -3.69 -12.26
C SER A 106 -6.44 -4.61 -11.84
N SER A 107 -5.83 -5.28 -12.81
CA SER A 107 -4.52 -5.93 -12.67
C SER A 107 -3.34 -4.98 -12.88
N ASP A 108 -3.58 -3.80 -13.43
CA ASP A 108 -2.58 -2.78 -13.75
C ASP A 108 -2.29 -1.91 -12.53
N VAL A 109 -1.02 -1.85 -12.14
CA VAL A 109 -0.54 -1.11 -10.96
C VAL A 109 -0.70 0.40 -11.10
N ASN A 110 -0.51 0.97 -12.29
CA ASN A 110 -0.70 2.40 -12.50
C ASN A 110 -2.17 2.79 -12.34
N LYS A 111 -3.09 1.96 -12.84
CA LYS A 111 -4.52 2.13 -12.57
C LYS A 111 -4.84 2.00 -11.08
N LEU A 112 -4.23 1.05 -10.37
CA LEU A 112 -4.42 0.92 -8.92
C LEU A 112 -3.98 2.16 -8.16
N ILE A 113 -2.83 2.75 -8.51
CA ILE A 113 -2.36 4.01 -7.92
C ILE A 113 -3.33 5.15 -8.23
N PHE A 114 -3.73 5.29 -9.50
CA PHE A 114 -4.67 6.32 -9.92
C PHE A 114 -5.98 6.23 -9.14
N HIS A 115 -6.62 5.06 -9.14
CA HIS A 115 -7.89 4.89 -8.43
C HIS A 115 -7.74 4.99 -6.91
N THR A 116 -6.60 4.58 -6.33
CA THR A 116 -6.33 4.83 -4.90
C THR A 116 -6.34 6.32 -4.60
N SER A 117 -5.64 7.14 -5.40
CA SER A 117 -5.65 8.59 -5.26
C SER A 117 -7.06 9.15 -5.44
N SER A 118 -7.75 8.81 -6.54
CA SER A 118 -9.12 9.26 -6.81
C SER A 118 -10.10 8.90 -5.70
N ILE A 119 -10.01 7.69 -5.14
CA ILE A 119 -10.82 7.25 -4.01
C ILE A 119 -10.51 8.09 -2.78
N THR A 120 -9.24 8.37 -2.48
CA THR A 120 -8.88 9.16 -1.29
C THR A 120 -9.14 10.67 -1.43
N ASP A 121 -8.96 11.23 -2.63
CA ASP A 121 -9.10 12.66 -2.92
C ASP A 121 -10.56 13.03 -3.21
N GLY A 122 -11.29 12.21 -3.97
CA GLY A 122 -12.72 12.36 -4.23
C GLY A 122 -13.62 12.06 -3.02
N PHE A 123 -13.06 11.44 -1.97
CA PHE A 123 -13.78 11.05 -0.75
C PHE A 123 -14.40 12.22 0.03
N ILE A 124 -13.90 13.44 -0.14
CA ILE A 124 -14.32 14.54 0.75
C ILE A 124 -15.81 14.89 0.57
N GLU A 125 -16.48 14.42 -0.49
CA GLU A 125 -17.89 14.78 -0.73
C GLU A 125 -18.82 13.57 -0.90
N SER A 126 -18.50 12.59 -1.76
CA SER A 126 -19.39 11.42 -2.02
C SER A 126 -19.37 10.38 -0.87
N TYR A 127 -20.54 9.89 -0.46
CA TYR A 127 -20.75 8.83 0.56
C TYR A 127 -20.27 9.10 1.99
N ASN A 128 -19.90 10.34 2.34
CA ASN A 128 -19.58 10.70 3.73
C ASN A 128 -20.71 10.43 4.73
N PHE A 129 -21.95 10.36 4.24
CA PHE A 129 -23.15 10.08 5.02
C PHE A 129 -23.35 8.59 5.32
N LEU A 130 -22.65 7.68 4.64
CA LEU A 130 -22.71 6.25 4.94
C LEU A 130 -22.10 5.99 6.32
N PRO A 131 -22.90 5.51 7.30
CA PRO A 131 -22.40 5.28 8.65
C PRO A 131 -21.18 4.37 8.65
N ASN A 132 -20.14 4.76 9.41
CA ASN A 132 -18.89 4.00 9.58
C ASN A 132 -18.02 3.77 8.34
N PHE A 133 -18.39 4.24 7.14
CA PHE A 133 -17.57 4.04 5.93
C PHE A 133 -16.16 4.65 6.07
N LYS A 134 -16.11 5.91 6.56
CA LYS A 134 -14.86 6.64 6.84
C LYS A 134 -13.92 5.91 7.79
N ASN A 135 -14.47 5.08 8.68
CA ASN A 135 -13.71 4.34 9.69
C ASN A 135 -13.34 2.93 9.24
N THR A 136 -14.05 2.37 8.25
CA THR A 136 -13.93 0.95 7.86
C THR A 136 -13.21 0.79 6.51
N VAL A 137 -13.66 1.52 5.49
CA VAL A 137 -13.21 1.32 4.10
C VAL A 137 -12.14 2.34 3.72
N LEU A 138 -12.39 3.64 3.98
CA LEU A 138 -11.46 4.71 3.60
C LEU A 138 -10.03 4.50 4.10
N PRO A 139 -9.78 4.04 5.36
CA PRO A 139 -8.41 3.99 5.83
C PRO A 139 -7.57 2.96 5.06
N LEU A 140 -8.18 1.92 4.47
CA LEU A 140 -7.49 0.94 3.61
C LEU A 140 -6.84 1.62 2.40
N PHE A 141 -7.53 2.58 1.79
CA PHE A 141 -7.02 3.35 0.66
C PHE A 141 -6.01 4.40 1.09
N LYS A 142 -6.20 5.02 2.25
CA LYS A 142 -5.19 5.92 2.85
C LYS A 142 -3.88 5.17 3.10
N PHE A 143 -3.95 3.95 3.62
CA PHE A 143 -2.78 3.09 3.80
C PHE A 143 -2.07 2.82 2.47
N ASN A 144 -2.80 2.35 1.46
CA ASN A 144 -2.22 2.07 0.15
C ASN A 144 -1.61 3.33 -0.48
N ARG A 145 -2.27 4.49 -0.34
CA ARG A 145 -1.74 5.78 -0.78
C ARG A 145 -0.41 6.11 -0.11
N VAL A 146 -0.28 5.88 1.20
CA VAL A 146 0.99 6.10 1.92
C VAL A 146 2.09 5.20 1.36
N ILE A 147 1.82 3.91 1.16
CA ILE A 147 2.80 2.98 0.59
C ILE A 147 3.20 3.37 -0.84
N TYR A 148 2.23 3.65 -1.73
CA TYR A 148 2.53 4.10 -3.08
C TYR A 148 3.30 5.41 -3.08
N SER A 149 2.94 6.33 -2.17
CA SER A 149 3.64 7.59 -2.01
C SER A 149 5.07 7.37 -1.51
N LEU A 150 5.34 6.41 -0.62
CA LEU A 150 6.70 6.03 -0.26
C LEU A 150 7.46 5.53 -1.47
N TYR A 151 6.88 4.62 -2.28
CA TYR A 151 7.55 4.10 -3.46
C TYR A 151 7.89 5.16 -4.50
N THR A 152 6.99 6.14 -4.71
CA THR A 152 7.22 7.21 -5.68
C THR A 152 8.15 8.31 -5.16
N THR A 153 8.15 8.61 -3.84
CA THR A 153 9.07 9.60 -3.27
C THR A 153 10.48 9.06 -3.03
N SER A 154 10.65 7.74 -2.85
CA SER A 154 11.94 7.11 -2.49
C SER A 154 13.00 7.11 -3.60
N ILE A 155 12.74 7.75 -4.75
CA ILE A 155 13.71 7.86 -5.86
C ILE A 155 14.99 8.58 -5.42
N GLY A 156 14.93 9.45 -4.40
CA GLY A 156 16.06 10.27 -3.95
C GLY A 156 16.82 9.84 -2.69
N ASP A 157 16.30 8.90 -1.89
CA ASP A 157 16.59 8.95 -0.45
C ASP A 157 17.84 8.18 0.02
N CYS A 158 18.38 7.23 -0.76
CA CYS A 158 19.69 6.61 -0.52
C CYS A 158 20.38 6.19 -1.83
N GLN A 159 21.08 7.10 -2.50
CA GLN A 159 22.05 6.72 -3.54
C GLN A 159 23.40 6.44 -2.88
N PHE A 160 24.23 5.53 -3.42
CA PHE A 160 25.59 5.29 -2.91
C PHE A 160 26.35 6.59 -2.72
N LYS A 161 26.32 7.47 -3.73
CA LYS A 161 26.96 8.80 -3.72
C LYS A 161 26.44 9.78 -2.66
N ASP A 162 25.30 9.46 -2.04
CA ASP A 162 24.71 10.26 -0.98
C ASP A 162 24.99 9.63 0.39
N MET A 163 25.02 8.28 0.46
CA MET A 163 25.41 7.51 1.65
C MET A 163 26.93 7.48 1.90
N ASP A 164 27.75 7.54 0.84
CA ASP A 164 29.21 7.53 0.91
C ASP A 164 29.79 8.89 1.32
N VAL A 165 29.05 9.99 1.18
CA VAL A 165 29.45 11.35 1.54
C VAL A 165 28.79 11.82 2.84
N ASN A 166 27.59 11.33 3.15
CA ASN A 166 26.92 11.69 4.40
C ASN A 166 25.91 10.64 4.86
N LEU A 167 26.40 9.45 5.23
CA LEU A 167 25.57 8.37 5.75
C LEU A 167 24.65 8.84 6.88
N ILE A 168 25.14 9.70 7.78
CA ILE A 168 24.38 10.21 8.92
C ILE A 168 23.17 11.05 8.44
N LYS A 169 23.33 11.84 7.38
CA LYS A 169 22.23 12.59 6.77
C LYS A 169 21.26 11.67 6.02
N SER A 170 21.75 10.62 5.36
CA SER A 170 20.89 9.59 4.74
C SER A 170 20.08 8.79 5.77
N LEU A 171 20.67 8.52 6.94
CA LEU A 171 19.99 7.92 8.10
C LEU A 171 18.92 8.84 8.70
N ASN A 172 19.13 10.15 8.62
CA ASN A 172 18.20 11.21 9.02
C ASN A 172 17.43 11.80 7.82
N ASN A 173 16.77 10.95 7.04
CA ASN A 173 15.91 11.43 5.96
C ASN A 173 14.68 12.13 6.55
N THR A 174 14.75 13.44 6.70
CA THR A 174 13.68 14.26 7.30
C THR A 174 12.39 14.21 6.49
N SER A 175 12.45 14.01 5.17
CA SER A 175 11.27 13.88 4.33
C SER A 175 10.47 12.62 4.65
N ILE A 176 11.14 11.46 4.64
CA ILE A 176 10.53 10.19 5.05
C ILE A 176 10.09 10.27 6.51
N HIS A 177 10.95 10.74 7.41
CA HIS A 177 10.64 10.87 8.83
C HIS A 177 9.36 11.70 9.07
N ASN A 178 9.27 12.90 8.50
CA ASN A 178 8.11 13.79 8.66
C ASN A 178 6.84 13.18 8.08
N LYS A 179 6.95 12.55 6.90
CA LYS A 179 5.84 11.87 6.24
C LYS A 179 5.33 10.69 7.06
N LEU A 180 6.22 9.82 7.53
CA LEU A 180 5.87 8.68 8.37
C LEU A 180 5.27 9.14 9.71
N SER A 181 5.86 10.15 10.35
CA SER A 181 5.35 10.73 11.59
C SER A 181 3.94 11.30 11.44
N GLY A 182 3.68 12.05 10.37
CA GLY A 182 2.34 12.56 10.08
C GLY A 182 1.32 11.43 9.86
N ASN A 183 1.72 10.38 9.14
CA ASN A 183 0.87 9.23 8.86
C ASN A 183 0.59 8.33 10.07
N LEU A 184 1.53 8.19 11.01
CA LEU A 184 1.35 7.39 12.23
C LEU A 184 0.12 7.84 13.02
N SER A 185 -0.07 9.14 13.17
CA SER A 185 -1.25 9.71 13.84
C SER A 185 -2.58 9.42 13.11
N THR A 186 -2.52 9.15 11.81
CA THR A 186 -3.71 8.83 10.99
C THR A 186 -4.11 7.36 11.12
N PHE A 187 -3.15 6.47 11.41
CA PHE A 187 -3.35 5.03 11.45
C PHE A 187 -3.54 4.46 12.86
N SER A 188 -3.30 5.26 13.90
CA SER A 188 -3.14 4.81 15.28
C SER A 188 -4.40 4.26 15.97
N GLU A 189 -5.60 4.39 15.42
CA GLU A 189 -6.80 4.09 16.22
C GLU A 189 -7.66 2.88 15.84
N ARG A 190 -7.74 2.36 14.60
CA ARG A 190 -8.95 1.54 14.25
C ARG A 190 -8.83 0.36 13.28
N ILE A 191 -7.67 0.01 12.73
CA ILE A 191 -7.56 -1.10 11.75
C ILE A 191 -6.40 -2.04 12.10
N PRO A 192 -6.68 -3.32 12.47
CA PRO A 192 -5.67 -4.32 12.82
C PRO A 192 -4.59 -4.50 11.75
N GLU A 193 -4.96 -4.38 10.48
CA GLU A 193 -4.06 -4.47 9.31
C GLU A 193 -2.90 -3.46 9.36
N PHE A 194 -3.05 -2.36 10.11
CA PHE A 194 -2.03 -1.33 10.19
C PHE A 194 -1.03 -1.57 11.31
N THR A 195 -1.31 -2.49 12.24
CA THR A 195 -0.48 -2.75 13.42
C THR A 195 0.97 -2.99 13.04
N SER A 196 1.23 -3.92 12.12
CA SER A 196 2.59 -4.25 11.71
C SER A 196 3.33 -3.09 11.04
N LEU A 197 2.61 -2.26 10.28
CA LEU A 197 3.17 -1.06 9.66
C LEU A 197 3.49 0.01 10.71
N ILE A 198 2.59 0.23 11.68
CA ILE A 198 2.80 1.16 12.79
C ILE A 198 4.02 0.74 13.58
N THR A 199 4.11 -0.53 14.01
CA THR A 199 5.28 -1.06 14.72
C THR A 199 6.57 -0.86 13.92
N CYS A 200 6.54 -1.18 12.61
CA CYS A 200 7.68 -0.97 11.73
C CYS A 200 8.11 0.51 11.66
N MET A 201 7.16 1.43 11.48
CA MET A 201 7.44 2.87 11.41
C MET A 201 7.99 3.40 12.75
N GLU A 202 7.41 3.00 13.88
CA GLU A 202 7.89 3.39 15.21
C GLU A 202 9.32 2.92 15.47
N MET A 203 9.64 1.66 15.12
CA MET A 203 11.00 1.14 15.21
C MET A 203 11.98 1.92 14.34
N TYR A 204 11.62 2.22 13.09
CA TYR A 204 12.44 3.04 12.20
C TYR A 204 12.69 4.44 12.78
N LEU A 205 11.63 5.14 13.21
CA LEU A 205 11.75 6.49 13.76
C LEU A 205 12.60 6.50 15.03
N HIS A 206 12.49 5.47 15.86
CA HIS A 206 13.32 5.29 17.05
C HIS A 206 14.81 5.16 16.69
N PHE A 207 15.15 4.22 15.80
CA PHE A 207 16.55 3.99 15.39
C PHE A 207 17.13 5.18 14.62
N SER A 208 16.34 5.80 13.73
CA SER A 208 16.73 7.00 12.98
C SER A 208 17.04 8.16 13.92
N LYS A 209 16.16 8.44 14.89
CA LYS A 209 16.38 9.50 15.90
C LYS A 209 17.67 9.30 16.70
N LYS A 210 18.03 8.05 17.01
CA LYS A 210 19.27 7.69 17.69
C LYS A 210 20.49 7.57 16.77
N LYS A 211 20.32 7.75 15.45
CA LYS A 211 21.35 7.57 14.42
C LYS A 211 21.97 6.17 14.43
N GLU A 212 21.17 5.16 14.74
CA GLU A 212 21.62 3.77 14.75
C GLU A 212 21.67 3.21 13.33
N VAL A 213 22.74 2.47 13.01
CA VAL A 213 22.91 1.80 11.70
C VAL A 213 21.78 0.81 11.40
N LYS A 214 21.09 0.31 12.43
CA LYS A 214 19.91 -0.54 12.31
C LYS A 214 18.78 0.10 11.49
N ALA A 215 18.69 1.44 11.48
CA ALA A 215 17.71 2.15 10.66
C ALA A 215 17.87 1.88 9.15
N LEU A 216 19.07 1.47 8.69
CA LEU A 216 19.31 1.07 7.30
C LEU A 216 18.44 -0.10 6.86
N LEU A 217 18.06 -0.99 7.78
CA LEU A 217 17.26 -2.18 7.46
C LEU A 217 15.84 -1.83 6.98
N PHE A 218 15.31 -0.67 7.39
CA PHE A 218 14.07 -0.12 6.84
C PHE A 218 14.22 0.17 5.34
N TYR A 219 15.33 0.81 4.94
CA TYR A 219 15.61 1.12 3.54
C TYR A 219 15.90 -0.13 2.72
N VAL A 220 16.60 -1.12 3.27
CA VAL A 220 16.78 -2.43 2.61
C VAL A 220 15.41 -3.04 2.26
N ALA A 221 14.51 -3.13 3.23
CA ALA A 221 13.16 -3.64 3.01
C ALA A 221 12.36 -2.80 1.99
N LEU A 222 12.43 -1.48 2.12
CA LEU A 222 11.77 -0.54 1.21
C LEU A 222 12.27 -0.71 -0.23
N PHE A 223 13.59 -0.82 -0.45
CA PHE A 223 14.18 -0.97 -1.78
C PHE A 223 13.86 -2.32 -2.42
N LEU A 224 13.82 -3.41 -1.66
CA LEU A 224 13.35 -4.70 -2.17
C LEU A 224 11.88 -4.62 -2.64
N ASN A 225 11.04 -3.94 -1.86
CA ASN A 225 9.63 -3.74 -2.22
C ASN A 225 9.44 -2.81 -3.43
N ILE A 226 10.20 -1.72 -3.52
CA ILE A 226 10.21 -0.83 -4.69
C ILE A 226 10.71 -1.57 -5.94
N SER A 227 11.71 -2.45 -5.78
CA SER A 227 12.22 -3.27 -6.88
C SER A 227 11.11 -4.15 -7.47
N ILE A 228 10.40 -4.92 -6.63
CA ILE A 228 9.25 -5.74 -7.06
C ILE A 228 8.16 -4.87 -7.68
N PHE A 229 7.85 -3.73 -7.07
CA PHE A 229 6.82 -2.81 -7.55
C PHE A 229 7.14 -2.32 -8.97
N ASN A 230 8.38 -1.93 -9.26
CA ASN A 230 8.76 -1.49 -10.60
C ASN A 230 8.84 -2.65 -11.60
N ARG A 231 9.20 -3.87 -11.16
CA ARG A 231 9.04 -5.08 -11.99
C ARG A 231 7.58 -5.28 -12.42
N SER A 232 6.61 -5.07 -11.53
CA SER A 232 5.19 -5.19 -11.87
C SER A 232 4.70 -4.12 -12.86
N ARG A 233 5.38 -2.97 -12.93
CA ARG A 233 5.16 -1.90 -13.91
C ARG A 233 5.96 -2.09 -15.20
N GLN A 234 6.73 -3.18 -15.32
CA GLN A 234 7.68 -3.43 -16.40
C GLN A 234 8.79 -2.35 -16.52
N GLU A 235 9.04 -1.60 -15.44
CA GLU A 235 10.08 -0.57 -15.35
C GLU A 235 11.39 -1.20 -14.86
N PHE A 236 11.94 -2.12 -15.64
CA PHE A 236 13.06 -2.96 -15.22
C PHE A 236 14.34 -2.18 -14.88
N ALA A 237 14.63 -1.07 -15.57
CA ALA A 237 15.78 -0.24 -15.23
C ALA A 237 15.70 0.25 -13.78
N ILE A 238 14.51 0.70 -13.35
CA ILE A 238 14.25 1.14 -11.98
C ILE A 238 14.28 -0.07 -11.03
N ALA A 239 13.68 -1.19 -11.44
CA ALA A 239 13.63 -2.41 -10.63
C ALA A 239 15.05 -2.91 -10.27
N TYR A 240 15.95 -3.03 -11.25
CA TYR A 240 17.34 -3.45 -11.01
C TYR A 240 18.15 -2.42 -10.23
N LEU A 241 17.91 -1.12 -10.44
CA LEU A 241 18.55 -0.06 -9.67
C LEU A 241 18.24 -0.22 -8.17
N PHE A 242 16.97 -0.38 -7.81
CA PHE A 242 16.57 -0.55 -6.41
C PHE A 242 16.98 -1.90 -5.83
N LEU A 243 17.04 -2.96 -6.63
CA LEU A 243 17.59 -4.24 -6.19
C LEU A 243 19.06 -4.11 -5.78
N GLN A 244 19.85 -3.41 -6.60
CA GLN A 244 21.25 -3.13 -6.28
C GLN A 244 21.37 -2.24 -5.03
N ARG A 245 20.51 -1.22 -4.87
CA ARG A 245 20.49 -0.37 -3.67
C ARG A 245 20.18 -1.16 -2.40
N ALA A 246 19.31 -2.17 -2.47
CA ALA A 246 19.04 -3.03 -1.32
C ALA A 246 20.28 -3.80 -0.87
N ILE A 247 21.02 -4.41 -1.81
CA ILE A 247 22.28 -5.10 -1.52
C ILE A 247 23.31 -4.16 -0.93
N GLU A 248 23.48 -3.00 -1.57
CA GLU A 248 24.42 -1.97 -1.15
C GLU A 248 24.17 -1.54 0.29
N THR A 249 22.91 -1.20 0.60
CA THR A 249 22.50 -0.76 1.93
C THR A 249 22.68 -1.88 2.96
N ALA A 250 22.41 -3.13 2.60
CA ALA A 250 22.62 -4.28 3.47
C ALA A 250 24.11 -4.54 3.78
N LEU A 251 24.99 -4.39 2.77
CA LEU A 251 26.43 -4.52 2.96
C LEU A 251 26.98 -3.40 3.85
N ILE A 252 26.54 -2.15 3.64
CA ILE A 252 26.91 -1.02 4.50
C ILE A 252 26.49 -1.30 5.95
N TYR A 253 25.25 -1.74 6.18
CA TYR A 253 24.77 -2.16 7.49
C TYR A 253 25.66 -3.27 8.10
N PHE A 254 25.92 -4.34 7.34
CA PHE A 254 26.69 -5.49 7.80
C PHE A 254 28.09 -5.11 8.25
N TYR A 255 28.80 -4.32 7.43
CA TYR A 255 30.18 -3.97 7.73
C TYR A 255 30.31 -2.89 8.80
N LEU A 256 29.39 -1.93 8.90
CA LEU A 256 29.39 -0.99 10.02
C LEU A 256 29.09 -1.72 11.33
N SER A 257 28.12 -2.64 11.32
CA SER A 257 27.74 -3.42 12.51
C SER A 257 28.85 -4.37 12.98
N SER A 258 29.73 -4.81 12.08
CA SER A 258 30.90 -5.64 12.40
C SER A 258 32.18 -4.84 12.62
N GLY A 259 32.13 -3.50 12.52
CA GLY A 259 33.30 -2.64 12.71
C GLY A 259 34.35 -2.73 11.60
N VAL A 260 33.98 -3.25 10.42
CA VAL A 260 34.86 -3.31 9.24
C VAL A 260 34.89 -1.98 8.49
N LEU A 261 33.75 -1.29 8.45
CA LEU A 261 33.64 0.07 7.91
C LEU A 261 33.64 1.11 9.02
N GLU A 262 34.05 2.32 8.68
CA GLU A 262 33.90 3.53 9.49
C GLU A 262 33.53 4.74 8.62
N ILE A 263 33.13 5.82 9.29
CA ILE A 263 32.98 7.13 8.67
C ILE A 263 34.27 7.90 8.98
N ASN A 264 35.00 8.29 7.94
CA ASN A 264 36.26 9.01 8.09
C ASN A 264 36.04 10.51 8.39
N GLU A 265 37.14 11.25 8.56
CA GLU A 265 37.13 12.69 8.87
C GLU A 265 36.43 13.58 7.81
N TYR A 266 36.17 13.05 6.61
CA TYR A 266 35.48 13.74 5.52
C TYR A 266 34.00 13.33 5.41
N ASP A 267 33.45 12.72 6.48
CA ASP A 267 32.11 12.11 6.52
C ASP A 267 31.90 10.98 5.49
N ARG A 268 33.00 10.34 5.03
CA ARG A 268 32.92 9.29 4.01
C ARG A 268 33.08 7.88 4.52
N LEU A 269 32.39 6.95 3.87
CA LEU A 269 32.58 5.51 4.12
C LEU A 269 33.97 5.05 3.67
N SER A 270 34.74 4.49 4.60
CA SER A 270 36.03 3.83 4.34
C SER A 270 36.11 2.50 5.07
N PHE A 271 36.99 1.61 4.61
CA PHE A 271 37.42 0.50 5.45
C PHE A 271 38.20 1.03 6.64
N ARG A 272 38.02 0.40 7.80
CA ARG A 272 38.63 0.87 9.04
C ARG A 272 40.15 0.98 8.90
N GLY A 273 40.69 2.15 9.18
CA GLY A 273 42.11 2.45 9.08
C GLY A 273 42.60 2.80 7.67
N GLU A 274 41.73 2.78 6.66
CA GLU A 274 42.06 3.25 5.31
C GLU A 274 41.71 4.72 5.13
N ARG A 275 42.60 5.46 4.45
CA ARG A 275 42.36 6.88 4.10
C ARG A 275 41.39 7.04 2.92
N ASN A 276 41.34 6.05 2.04
CA ASN A 276 40.56 6.14 0.81
C ASN A 276 39.09 5.81 1.09
N SER A 277 38.19 6.65 0.59
CA SER A 277 36.76 6.36 0.62
C SER A 277 36.39 5.26 -0.39
N ILE A 278 35.37 4.48 -0.07
CA ILE A 278 34.84 3.45 -0.95
C ILE A 278 34.10 4.12 -2.11
N GLN A 279 34.49 3.82 -3.36
CA GLN A 279 33.95 4.46 -4.57
C GLN A 279 32.80 3.68 -5.25
N GLY A 280 32.22 2.71 -4.55
CA GLY A 280 31.05 2.00 -5.03
C GLY A 280 30.82 0.65 -4.35
N VAL A 281 29.60 0.15 -4.48
CA VAL A 281 29.16 -1.16 -3.98
C VAL A 281 30.01 -2.33 -4.49
N GLY A 282 30.65 -2.21 -5.67
CA GLY A 282 31.51 -3.24 -6.22
C GLY A 282 32.68 -3.64 -5.31
N LEU A 283 33.23 -2.68 -4.56
CA LEU A 283 34.29 -2.95 -3.57
C LEU A 283 33.75 -3.72 -2.36
N LEU A 284 32.55 -3.36 -1.88
CA LEU A 284 31.89 -4.07 -0.77
C LEU A 284 31.54 -5.52 -1.13
N ILE A 285 31.07 -5.74 -2.37
CA ILE A 285 30.78 -7.07 -2.92
C ILE A 285 32.08 -7.88 -3.01
N LYS A 286 33.15 -7.29 -3.56
CA LYS A 286 34.45 -7.95 -3.68
C LYS A 286 34.98 -8.36 -2.31
N GLU A 287 34.89 -7.48 -1.32
CA GLU A 287 35.35 -7.74 0.04
C GLU A 287 34.56 -8.86 0.73
N TYR A 288 33.26 -9.00 0.42
CA TYR A 288 32.45 -10.05 1.03
C TYR A 288 32.87 -11.42 0.50
N PHE A 289 32.92 -11.54 -0.83
CA PHE A 289 33.21 -12.81 -1.49
C PHE A 289 34.70 -13.19 -1.46
N SER A 290 35.63 -12.25 -1.21
CA SER A 290 37.04 -12.60 -0.95
C SER A 290 37.20 -13.43 0.34
N ARG A 291 36.25 -13.28 1.28
CA ARG A 291 36.24 -13.97 2.58
C ARG A 291 35.26 -15.16 2.63
N LYS A 292 34.44 -15.36 1.60
CA LYS A 292 33.35 -16.35 1.57
C LYS A 292 33.34 -17.12 0.26
N ASN A 293 33.49 -18.44 0.34
CA ASN A 293 33.49 -19.31 -0.85
C ASN A 293 32.05 -19.65 -1.29
N GLU A 294 31.43 -18.77 -2.09
CA GLU A 294 30.04 -18.90 -2.56
C GLU A 294 29.92 -18.55 -4.05
N PRO A 295 30.52 -19.34 -4.97
CA PRO A 295 30.74 -18.95 -6.36
C PRO A 295 29.43 -18.70 -7.14
N ASP A 296 28.38 -19.47 -6.86
CA ASP A 296 27.08 -19.30 -7.53
C ASP A 296 26.37 -18.01 -7.12
N LEU A 297 26.42 -17.68 -5.82
CA LEU A 297 25.85 -16.44 -5.31
C LEU A 297 26.65 -15.25 -5.81
N GLU A 298 27.98 -15.31 -5.71
CA GLU A 298 28.89 -14.29 -6.23
C GLU A 298 28.62 -13.98 -7.70
N LYS A 299 28.49 -15.02 -8.54
CA LYS A 299 28.19 -14.86 -9.97
C LYS A 299 26.90 -14.07 -10.20
N LYS A 300 25.83 -14.38 -9.45
CA LYS A 300 24.54 -13.67 -9.56
C LYS A 300 24.63 -12.23 -9.07
N ILE A 301 25.25 -11.99 -7.92
CA ILE A 301 25.41 -10.63 -7.37
C ILE A 301 26.30 -9.76 -8.27
N ARG A 302 27.38 -10.32 -8.82
CA ARG A 302 28.22 -9.61 -9.81
C ARG A 302 27.48 -9.34 -11.11
N LYS A 303 26.64 -10.27 -11.58
CA LYS A 303 25.78 -10.07 -12.76
C LYS A 303 24.81 -8.91 -12.54
N LEU A 304 24.16 -8.83 -11.38
CA LEU A 304 23.29 -7.71 -11.03
C LEU A 304 24.06 -6.37 -11.02
N ASN A 305 25.22 -6.32 -10.37
CA ASN A 305 26.04 -5.10 -10.32
C ASN A 305 26.47 -4.67 -11.74
N HIS A 306 26.80 -5.62 -12.62
CA HIS A 306 27.09 -5.35 -14.02
C HIS A 306 25.88 -4.78 -14.77
N ILE A 307 24.71 -5.43 -14.69
CA ILE A 307 23.47 -4.95 -15.31
C ILE A 307 23.15 -3.53 -14.87
N ARG A 308 23.21 -3.26 -13.55
CA ARG A 308 22.97 -1.91 -13.02
C ARG A 308 23.94 -0.91 -13.61
N ASN A 309 25.25 -1.18 -13.60
CA ASN A 309 26.25 -0.21 -14.05
C ASN A 309 26.16 0.09 -15.55
N CYS A 310 25.78 -0.89 -16.36
CA CYS A 310 25.55 -0.69 -17.79
C CYS A 310 24.21 -0.03 -18.11
N SER A 311 23.27 0.04 -17.15
CA SER A 311 21.91 0.52 -17.41
C SER A 311 21.79 2.04 -17.59
N VAL A 312 20.73 2.45 -18.30
CA VAL A 312 20.38 3.86 -18.58
C VAL A 312 20.20 4.75 -17.33
N LEU A 313 19.93 4.15 -16.16
CA LEU A 313 19.78 4.90 -14.90
C LEU A 313 21.06 4.96 -14.07
N ALA A 314 22.18 4.49 -14.61
CA ALA A 314 23.48 4.50 -13.95
C ALA A 314 24.54 5.18 -14.83
N HIS A 315 25.36 4.39 -15.54
CA HIS A 315 26.52 4.88 -16.28
C HIS A 315 26.53 4.45 -17.76
N GLY A 316 25.52 3.71 -18.23
CA GLY A 316 25.49 3.18 -19.58
C GLY A 316 24.16 3.44 -20.29
N LEU A 317 23.93 2.69 -21.39
CA LEU A 317 22.76 2.83 -22.26
C LEU A 317 21.91 1.54 -22.33
N TYR A 318 22.22 0.53 -21.52
CA TYR A 318 21.52 -0.74 -21.53
C TYR A 318 20.11 -0.59 -20.94
N LEU A 319 19.11 -1.14 -21.63
CA LEU A 319 17.74 -1.28 -21.15
C LEU A 319 17.53 -2.72 -20.69
N PRO A 320 17.58 -2.99 -19.38
CA PRO A 320 17.41 -4.34 -18.87
C PRO A 320 15.97 -4.83 -19.04
N SER A 321 15.80 -6.16 -19.13
CA SER A 321 14.50 -6.82 -19.31
C SER A 321 14.15 -7.75 -18.13
N SER A 322 12.98 -8.39 -18.20
CA SER A 322 12.52 -9.38 -17.23
C SER A 322 13.37 -10.64 -17.14
N ALA A 323 14.18 -10.94 -18.17
CA ALA A 323 14.78 -12.27 -18.39
C ALA A 323 15.53 -12.83 -17.17
N ASP A 324 16.28 -11.98 -16.47
CA ASP A 324 17.09 -12.37 -15.32
C ASP A 324 16.49 -11.93 -13.98
N TYR A 325 15.43 -11.14 -13.98
CA TYR A 325 15.04 -10.35 -12.82
C TYR A 325 14.66 -11.23 -11.63
N ASP A 326 13.78 -12.22 -11.84
CA ASP A 326 13.27 -13.04 -10.74
C ASP A 326 14.38 -13.89 -10.09
N SER A 327 15.30 -14.42 -10.91
CA SER A 327 16.47 -15.18 -10.44
C SER A 327 17.44 -14.31 -9.65
N LEU A 328 17.72 -13.10 -10.14
CA LEU A 328 18.58 -12.14 -9.47
C LEU A 328 17.93 -11.57 -8.22
N TYR A 329 16.62 -11.33 -8.22
CA TYR A 329 15.88 -10.91 -7.04
C TYR A 329 15.96 -11.96 -5.93
N GLN A 330 15.72 -13.23 -6.25
CA GLN A 330 15.80 -14.31 -5.27
C GLN A 330 17.20 -14.43 -4.66
N ALA A 331 18.26 -14.38 -5.49
CA ALA A 331 19.64 -14.41 -5.01
C ALA A 331 20.01 -13.18 -4.18
N SER A 332 19.52 -12.00 -4.56
CA SER A 332 19.74 -10.76 -3.80
C SER A 332 19.05 -10.80 -2.45
N LYS A 333 17.81 -11.30 -2.40
CA LYS A 333 17.07 -11.47 -1.15
C LYS A 333 17.79 -12.47 -0.24
N GLU A 334 18.19 -13.61 -0.76
CA GLU A 334 18.98 -14.61 -0.02
C GLU A 334 20.28 -13.99 0.53
N PHE A 335 20.97 -13.20 -0.28
CA PHE A 335 22.18 -12.52 0.14
C PHE A 335 21.92 -11.52 1.26
N VAL A 336 20.89 -10.67 1.12
CA VAL A 336 20.46 -9.72 2.18
C VAL A 336 20.10 -10.45 3.46
N ASP A 337 19.33 -11.54 3.39
CA ASP A 337 18.92 -12.33 4.55
C ASP A 337 20.15 -12.84 5.34
N ARG A 338 21.25 -13.20 4.66
CA ARG A 338 22.51 -13.65 5.28
C ARG A 338 23.32 -12.53 5.94
N LEU A 339 23.14 -11.28 5.52
CA LEU A 339 23.89 -10.12 6.04
C LEU A 339 23.33 -9.59 7.36
N ILE A 340 22.15 -10.04 7.79
CA ILE A 340 21.47 -9.55 8.98
C ILE A 340 21.58 -10.61 10.09
N LEU A 341 22.55 -10.42 10.98
CA LEU A 341 22.94 -11.45 11.96
C LEU A 341 22.22 -11.34 13.31
N GLN A 342 21.91 -10.13 13.77
CA GLN A 342 21.31 -9.90 15.10
C GLN A 342 19.80 -10.20 15.08
N GLU A 343 19.29 -10.94 16.06
CA GLU A 343 17.89 -11.39 16.10
C GLU A 343 16.89 -10.22 16.05
N GLU A 344 17.12 -9.17 16.84
CA GLU A 344 16.30 -7.96 16.82
C GLU A 344 16.27 -7.28 15.43
N CYS A 345 17.40 -7.31 14.72
CA CYS A 345 17.53 -6.75 13.38
C CYS A 345 16.83 -7.61 12.33
N VAL A 346 16.89 -8.94 12.48
CA VAL A 346 16.14 -9.88 11.64
C VAL A 346 14.64 -9.65 11.82
N ALA A 347 14.17 -9.51 13.06
CA ALA A 347 12.77 -9.22 13.35
C ALA A 347 12.34 -7.88 12.71
N PHE A 348 13.12 -6.82 12.91
CA PHE A 348 12.86 -5.50 12.32
C PHE A 348 12.83 -5.51 10.79
N TYR A 349 13.82 -6.18 10.17
CA TYR A 349 13.87 -6.31 8.72
C TYR A 349 12.67 -7.09 8.17
N LYS A 350 12.29 -8.21 8.80
CA LYS A 350 11.16 -9.04 8.37
C LYS A 350 9.84 -8.30 8.48
N ILE A 351 9.57 -7.61 9.59
CA ILE A 351 8.34 -6.81 9.73
C ILE A 351 8.32 -5.63 8.75
N SER A 352 9.48 -5.02 8.47
CA SER A 352 9.59 -3.95 7.47
C SER A 352 9.28 -4.47 6.07
N LEU A 353 9.88 -5.60 5.68
CA LEU A 353 9.71 -6.20 4.37
C LEU A 353 8.26 -6.63 4.11
N SER A 354 7.57 -7.16 5.12
CA SER A 354 6.17 -7.56 5.00
C SER A 354 5.20 -6.39 5.01
N SER A 355 5.44 -5.38 5.87
CA SER A 355 4.48 -4.31 6.16
C SER A 355 4.56 -3.14 5.18
N LEU A 356 5.73 -2.89 4.58
CA LEU A 356 5.92 -1.85 3.57
C LEU A 356 5.40 -2.28 2.20
N LYS A 357 4.19 -2.84 2.13
CA LYS A 357 3.52 -3.30 0.91
C LYS A 357 2.07 -2.81 0.91
N PRO A 358 1.48 -2.49 -0.25
CA PRO A 358 0.05 -2.22 -0.32
C PRO A 358 -0.73 -3.45 0.16
N LEU A 359 -1.88 -3.22 0.79
CA LEU A 359 -2.85 -4.28 1.07
C LEU A 359 -3.24 -4.98 -0.22
N SER A 360 -3.43 -6.31 -0.14
CA SER A 360 -3.91 -7.08 -1.28
C SER A 360 -5.31 -6.62 -1.67
N ARG A 361 -5.62 -6.69 -2.97
CA ARG A 361 -6.96 -6.33 -3.45
C ARG A 361 -8.01 -7.26 -2.89
N GLU A 362 -7.66 -8.52 -2.66
CA GLU A 362 -8.51 -9.55 -2.09
C GLU A 362 -8.93 -9.15 -0.66
N LEU A 363 -7.98 -8.73 0.17
CA LEU A 363 -8.26 -8.22 1.52
C LEU A 363 -9.12 -6.95 1.47
N VAL A 364 -8.80 -6.01 0.58
CA VAL A 364 -9.61 -4.79 0.40
C VAL A 364 -11.02 -5.17 -0.05
N ARG A 365 -11.18 -6.10 -0.99
CA ARG A 365 -12.47 -6.59 -1.48
C ARG A 365 -13.27 -7.21 -0.33
N GLU A 366 -12.67 -8.08 0.47
CA GLU A 366 -13.32 -8.72 1.61
C GLU A 366 -13.82 -7.69 2.63
N ARG A 367 -13.00 -6.68 2.97
CA ARG A 367 -13.40 -5.61 3.87
C ARG A 367 -14.52 -4.75 3.31
N VAL A 368 -14.47 -4.44 2.02
CA VAL A 368 -15.54 -3.70 1.32
C VAL A 368 -16.82 -4.53 1.30
N ILE A 369 -16.76 -5.83 1.02
CA ILE A 369 -17.91 -6.73 1.10
C ILE A 369 -18.49 -6.76 2.51
N GLY A 370 -17.65 -6.97 3.53
CA GLY A 370 -18.06 -7.00 4.94
C GLY A 370 -18.80 -5.73 5.37
N PHE A 371 -18.30 -4.56 4.95
CA PHE A 371 -19.00 -3.29 5.18
C PHE A 371 -20.42 -3.29 4.58
N PHE A 372 -20.61 -3.88 3.41
CA PHE A 372 -21.92 -4.01 2.76
C PHE A 372 -22.69 -5.28 3.16
N THR A 373 -22.29 -6.02 4.19
CA THR A 373 -23.05 -7.17 4.71
C THR A 373 -23.37 -7.06 6.20
N ASP A 374 -22.58 -6.31 6.96
CA ASP A 374 -22.61 -6.28 8.43
C ASP A 374 -23.35 -5.06 9.04
N ILE A 375 -24.17 -4.35 8.24
CA ILE A 375 -25.05 -3.24 8.67
C ILE A 375 -26.50 -3.73 8.65
#